data_AF-T1BU43-F1
#
_entry.id   AF-T1BU43-F1
#
_cell.length_a   1.000
_cell.length_b   1.000
_cell.length_c   1.000
_cell.angle_alpha   90.00
_cell.angle_beta   90.00
_cell.angle_gamma   90.00
#
_symmetry.space_group_name_H-M   'P 1'
#
loop_
_entity.id
_entity.type
_entity.pdbx_description
1 polymer ?
#
loop_
_entity_poly.entity_id
_entity_poly.type
_entity_poly.pdbx_seq_one_letter_code
_entity_poly.pdbx_strand_id
1 'polypeptide(L)'
;MVDDGSTDGTAETARAAAEAVGAGERLTVLSGAPLPPGWTGKLWAMSQGTQAAAAWQPDYLLFTDADIAHAPDGVAALVSQAVITGRDLVSVMVRLSSATWAERCLIPAFVFFFFKLYPPRWIAAADARTAGAAGGCMLVRPAALERAGGLAAI
;
A
#
# COMPACT_ATOMS: atom_id res chain seq x y z
N MET A 1 -4.94 5.85 -8.89
CA MET A 1 -3.76 6.62 -8.46
C MET A 1 -4.22 7.99 -7.98
N VAL A 2 -3.67 8.49 -6.87
CA VAL A 2 -3.86 9.89 -6.45
C VAL A 2 -2.56 10.62 -6.69
N ASP A 3 -2.60 11.65 -7.53
CA ASP A 3 -1.48 12.55 -7.78
C ASP A 3 -1.47 13.65 -6.72
N ASP A 4 -0.58 13.54 -5.73
CA ASP A 4 -0.49 14.42 -4.56
C ASP A 4 0.34 15.69 -4.85
N GLY A 5 0.05 16.35 -5.97
CA GLY A 5 0.67 17.64 -6.34
C GLY A 5 1.97 17.52 -7.13
N SER A 6 2.12 16.50 -7.97
CA SER A 6 3.30 16.39 -8.84
C SER A 6 3.34 17.53 -9.87
N THR A 7 4.55 17.96 -10.23
CA THR A 7 4.79 19.07 -11.18
C THR A 7 5.61 18.66 -12.41
N ASP A 8 5.84 17.36 -12.59
CA ASP A 8 6.78 16.77 -13.55
C ASP A 8 6.11 15.93 -14.63
N GLY A 9 4.77 15.96 -14.71
CA GLY A 9 4.00 15.16 -15.67
C GLY A 9 3.72 13.72 -15.22
N THR A 10 3.82 13.42 -13.93
CA THR A 10 3.52 12.10 -13.35
C THR A 10 2.13 11.59 -13.75
N ALA A 11 1.09 12.43 -13.68
CA ALA A 11 -0.27 12.02 -14.02
C ALA A 11 -0.43 11.62 -15.50
N GLU A 12 0.17 12.38 -16.41
CA GLU A 12 0.18 12.12 -17.85
C GLU A 12 0.92 10.83 -18.16
N THR A 13 2.08 10.65 -17.51
CA THR A 13 2.91 9.44 -17.65
C THR A 13 2.14 8.19 -17.21
N ALA A 14 1.43 8.26 -16.08
CA ALA A 14 0.63 7.14 -15.59
C ALA A 14 -0.50 6.77 -16.57
N ARG A 15 -1.22 7.76 -17.11
CA ARG A 15 -2.27 7.54 -18.12
C ARG A 15 -1.70 6.90 -19.38
N ALA A 16 -0.61 7.46 -19.92
CA ALA A 16 0.05 6.92 -21.12
C ALA A 16 0.53 5.47 -20.91
N ALA A 17 1.09 5.15 -19.73
CA ALA A 17 1.52 3.80 -19.39
C ALA A 17 0.33 2.81 -19.34
N ALA A 18 -0.81 3.21 -18.79
CA ALA A 18 -2.01 2.37 -18.77
C ALA A 18 -2.58 2.15 -20.18
N GLU A 19 -2.62 3.18 -21.02
CA GLU A 19 -3.06 3.06 -22.42
C GLU A 19 -2.16 2.10 -23.22
N ALA A 20 -0.83 2.21 -23.05
CA ALA A 20 0.14 1.38 -23.76
C ALA A 20 -0.04 -0.13 -23.50
N VAL A 21 -0.65 -0.51 -22.37
CA VAL A 21 -0.92 -1.91 -22.01
C VAL A 21 -2.41 -2.28 -22.13
N GLY A 22 -3.24 -1.43 -22.75
CA GLY A 22 -4.67 -1.68 -22.93
C GLY A 22 -5.45 -1.71 -21.60
N ALA A 23 -5.00 -0.93 -20.62
CA ALA A 23 -5.60 -0.84 -19.30
C ALA A 23 -6.07 0.58 -18.95
N GLY A 24 -6.23 1.46 -19.94
CA GLY A 24 -6.69 2.85 -19.75
C GLY A 24 -7.98 2.94 -18.91
N GLU A 25 -8.99 2.14 -19.25
CA GLU A 25 -10.26 2.08 -18.50
C GLU A 25 -10.13 1.54 -17.07
N ARG A 26 -9.03 0.84 -16.76
CA ARG A 26 -8.74 0.31 -15.41
C ARG A 26 -7.91 1.27 -14.56
N LEU A 27 -7.44 2.40 -15.12
CA LEU A 27 -6.72 3.43 -14.38
C LEU A 27 -7.58 4.68 -14.21
N THR A 28 -7.94 4.98 -12.96
CA THR A 28 -8.41 6.31 -12.57
C THR A 28 -7.28 7.09 -11.91
N VAL A 29 -6.99 8.28 -12.45
CA VAL A 29 -6.04 9.24 -11.85
C VAL A 29 -6.82 10.40 -11.25
N LEU A 30 -6.70 10.57 -9.94
CA LEU A 30 -7.31 11.66 -9.19
C LEU A 30 -6.24 12.72 -8.90
N SER A 31 -6.58 13.99 -9.08
CA SER A 31 -5.76 15.09 -8.58
C SER A 31 -6.02 15.27 -7.09
N GLY A 32 -4.96 15.27 -6.27
CA GLY A 32 -5.04 15.42 -4.83
C GLY A 32 -5.58 16.80 -4.43
N ALA A 33 -6.50 16.81 -3.48
CA ALA A 33 -6.97 18.03 -2.81
C ALA A 33 -5.88 18.60 -1.88
N PRO A 34 -5.90 19.92 -1.59
CA PRO A 34 -4.96 20.55 -0.67
C PRO A 34 -4.89 19.82 0.68
N LEU A 35 -3.69 19.70 1.24
CA LEU A 35 -3.45 19.00 2.49
C LEU A 35 -4.16 19.71 3.67
N PRO A 36 -5.16 19.10 4.32
CA PRO A 36 -5.77 19.67 5.50
C PRO A 36 -4.83 19.62 6.73
N PRO A 37 -5.00 20.52 7.71
CA PRO A 37 -4.24 20.48 8.95
C PRO A 37 -4.35 19.14 9.67
N GLY A 38 -3.25 18.67 10.25
CA GLY A 38 -3.20 17.40 11.01
C GLY A 38 -3.00 16.15 10.16
N TRP A 39 -2.98 16.27 8.83
CA TRP A 39 -2.70 15.14 7.93
C TRP A 39 -1.26 15.15 7.41
N THR A 40 -0.77 13.96 7.06
CA THR A 40 0.42 13.81 6.22
C THR A 40 0.01 13.59 4.76
N GLY A 41 0.82 14.06 3.80
CA GLY A 41 0.49 13.98 2.36
C GLY A 41 0.13 12.57 1.90
N LYS A 42 0.96 11.58 2.26
CA LYS A 42 0.71 10.16 1.91
C LYS A 42 -0.63 9.64 2.45
N LEU A 43 -0.91 9.84 3.73
CA LEU A 43 -2.17 9.37 4.33
C LEU A 43 -3.37 10.12 3.76
N TRP A 44 -3.22 11.42 3.45
CA TRP A 44 -4.26 12.21 2.82
C TRP A 44 -4.57 11.73 1.40
N ALA A 45 -3.55 11.45 0.60
CA ALA A 45 -3.72 10.88 -0.73
C ALA A 45 -4.37 9.48 -0.67
N MET A 46 -3.94 8.61 0.25
CA MET A 46 -4.57 7.30 0.46
C MET A 46 -6.03 7.42 0.90
N SER A 47 -6.36 8.41 1.74
CA SER A 47 -7.73 8.68 2.20
C SER A 47 -8.65 9.06 1.04
N GLN A 48 -8.20 10.00 0.20
CA GLN A 48 -8.93 10.40 -1.01
C GLN A 48 -9.10 9.22 -1.98
N GLY A 49 -8.04 8.43 -2.19
CA GLY A 49 -8.11 7.23 -3.02
C GLY A 49 -9.10 6.19 -2.49
N THR A 50 -9.13 5.99 -1.17
CA THR A 50 -10.08 5.08 -0.49
C THR A 50 -11.51 5.57 -0.66
N GLN A 51 -11.76 6.87 -0.47
CA GLN A 51 -13.08 7.45 -0.63
C GLN A 51 -13.60 7.31 -2.06
N ALA A 52 -12.76 7.58 -3.06
CA ALA A 52 -13.13 7.38 -4.45
C ALA A 52 -13.39 5.88 -4.74
N ALA A 53 -12.53 5.00 -4.21
CA ALA A 53 -12.63 3.54 -4.38
C ALA A 53 -13.97 2.97 -3.90
N ALA A 54 -14.65 3.63 -2.96
CA ALA A 54 -15.94 3.18 -2.43
C ALA A 54 -17.03 3.09 -3.50
N ALA A 55 -16.95 3.88 -4.59
CA ALA A 55 -17.91 3.84 -5.70
C ALA A 55 -17.99 2.46 -6.38
N TRP A 56 -16.92 1.66 -6.30
CA TRP A 56 -16.85 0.32 -6.89
C TRP A 56 -17.17 -0.81 -5.91
N GLN A 57 -17.45 -0.51 -4.64
CA GLN A 57 -17.77 -1.48 -3.59
C GLN A 57 -16.79 -2.68 -3.56
N PRO A 58 -15.47 -2.43 -3.44
CA PRO A 58 -14.48 -3.49 -3.58
C PRO A 58 -14.50 -4.46 -2.38
N ASP A 59 -14.21 -5.74 -2.61
CA ASP A 59 -14.01 -6.72 -1.53
C ASP A 59 -12.74 -6.42 -0.71
N TYR A 60 -11.73 -5.85 -1.37
CA TYR A 60 -10.44 -5.51 -0.80
C TYR A 60 -9.90 -4.20 -1.40
N LEU A 61 -9.18 -3.45 -0.58
CA LEU A 61 -8.35 -2.33 -0.99
C LEU A 61 -6.89 -2.76 -0.95
N LEU A 62 -6.15 -2.53 -2.04
CA LEU A 62 -4.70 -2.68 -2.09
C LEU A 62 -4.06 -1.30 -2.03
N PHE A 63 -3.33 -1.03 -0.95
CA PHE A 63 -2.40 0.08 -0.88
C PHE A 63 -1.04 -0.37 -1.38
N THR A 64 -0.50 0.34 -2.36
CA THR A 64 0.85 0.10 -2.88
C THR A 64 1.57 1.41 -3.15
N ASP A 65 2.86 1.45 -2.83
CA ASP A 65 3.73 2.55 -3.27
C ASP A 65 3.94 2.50 -4.79
N ALA A 66 4.14 3.67 -5.38
CA ALA A 66 4.24 3.84 -6.84
C ALA A 66 5.53 3.25 -7.44
N ASP A 67 6.55 3.00 -6.61
CA ASP A 67 7.84 2.42 -6.97
C ASP A 67 7.93 0.90 -6.74
N ILE A 68 6.81 0.26 -6.37
CA ILE A 68 6.76 -1.18 -6.17
C ILE A 68 6.36 -1.89 -7.46
N ALA A 69 7.25 -2.76 -7.93
CA ALA A 69 6.95 -3.71 -8.99
C ALA A 69 6.20 -4.93 -8.43
N HIS A 70 5.06 -5.26 -9.05
CA HIS A 70 4.25 -6.41 -8.70
C HIS A 70 4.44 -7.56 -9.69
N ALA A 71 4.44 -8.79 -9.19
CA ALA A 71 4.30 -9.97 -10.04
C ALA A 71 2.89 -10.01 -10.65
N PRO A 72 2.70 -10.62 -11.84
CA PRO A 72 1.38 -10.70 -12.49
C PRO A 72 0.28 -11.33 -11.62
N ASP A 73 0.67 -12.25 -10.74
CA ASP A 73 -0.20 -12.97 -9.80
C ASP A 73 -0.18 -12.40 -8.37
N GLY A 74 0.54 -11.29 -8.13
CA GLY A 74 0.79 -10.75 -6.79
C GLY A 74 -0.49 -10.42 -6.02
N VAL A 75 -1.47 -9.77 -6.67
CA VAL A 75 -2.76 -9.45 -6.06
C VAL A 75 -3.54 -10.73 -5.72
N ALA A 76 -3.57 -11.70 -6.65
CA ALA A 76 -4.24 -12.97 -6.43
C ALA A 76 -3.62 -13.76 -5.27
N ALA A 77 -2.29 -13.72 -5.12
CA ALA A 77 -1.59 -14.33 -4.00
C ALA A 77 -1.95 -13.67 -2.66
N LEU A 78 -2.00 -12.33 -2.61
CA LEU A 78 -2.41 -11.59 -1.40
C LEU A 78 -3.85 -11.92 -0.99
N VAL A 79 -4.79 -11.92 -1.95
CA VAL A 79 -6.19 -12.29 -1.70
C VAL A 79 -6.29 -13.74 -1.23
N SER A 80 -5.57 -14.66 -1.87
CA SER A 80 -5.56 -16.08 -1.47
C SER A 80 -5.06 -16.25 -0.03
N GLN A 81 -3.99 -15.54 0.35
CA GLN A 81 -3.51 -15.55 1.74
C GLN A 81 -4.56 -15.01 2.71
N ALA A 82 -5.21 -13.89 2.38
CA ALA A 82 -6.25 -13.30 3.23
C ALA A 82 -7.41 -14.28 3.46
N VAL A 83 -7.85 -14.97 2.41
CA VAL A 83 -8.93 -15.97 2.47
C VAL A 83 -8.50 -17.20 3.27
N ILE A 84 -7.37 -17.82 2.94
CA ILE A 84 -6.90 -19.06 3.59
C ILE A 84 -6.66 -18.84 5.09
N THR A 85 -6.11 -17.69 5.47
CA THR A 85 -5.76 -17.39 6.86
C THR A 85 -6.88 -16.68 7.63
N GLY A 86 -8.01 -16.37 6.97
CA GLY A 86 -9.12 -15.63 7.57
C GLY A 86 -8.72 -14.24 8.08
N ARG A 87 -7.80 -13.56 7.38
CA ARG A 87 -7.25 -12.26 7.79
C ARG A 87 -7.90 -11.12 7.04
N ASP A 88 -8.24 -10.07 7.77
CA ASP A 88 -8.78 -8.83 7.20
C ASP A 88 -7.70 -7.91 6.62
N LEU A 89 -6.45 -8.09 7.06
CA LEU A 89 -5.28 -7.36 6.55
C LEU A 89 -4.14 -8.35 6.28
N VAL A 90 -3.56 -8.24 5.08
CA VAL A 90 -2.35 -8.96 4.66
C VAL A 90 -1.36 -7.92 4.15
N SER A 91 -0.13 -7.94 4.66
CA SER A 91 0.95 -7.08 4.16
C SER A 91 2.20 -7.90 3.90
N VAL A 92 3.00 -7.43 2.94
CA VAL A 92 4.27 -8.06 2.61
C VAL A 92 5.40 -7.05 2.71
N MET A 93 6.53 -7.48 3.29
CA MET A 93 7.77 -6.72 3.20
C MET A 93 8.28 -6.82 1.76
N VAL A 94 8.35 -5.69 1.07
CA VAL A 94 8.88 -5.65 -0.30
C VAL A 94 10.38 -5.88 -0.31
N ARG A 95 10.87 -6.48 -1.40
CA ARG A 95 12.31 -6.60 -1.63
C ARG A 95 12.87 -5.22 -1.97
N LEU A 96 13.61 -4.64 -1.04
CA LEU A 96 14.28 -3.35 -1.22
C LEU A 96 15.38 -3.45 -2.29
N SER A 97 15.45 -2.45 -3.16
CA SER A 97 16.48 -2.36 -4.20
C SER A 97 17.86 -2.25 -3.56
N SER A 98 18.81 -3.08 -3.99
CA SER A 98 20.19 -3.10 -3.49
C SER A 98 21.19 -3.25 -4.63
N ALA A 99 21.31 -2.19 -5.42
CA ALA A 99 22.17 -2.13 -6.59
C ALA A 99 23.63 -1.84 -6.21
N THR A 100 23.86 -0.93 -5.26
CA THR A 100 25.21 -0.48 -4.88
C THR A 100 25.83 -1.33 -3.78
N TRP A 101 27.16 -1.25 -3.64
CA TRP A 101 27.87 -1.95 -2.56
C TRP A 101 27.39 -1.49 -1.18
N ALA A 102 27.23 -0.18 -0.99
CA ALA A 102 26.75 0.38 0.27
C ALA A 102 25.33 -0.11 0.61
N GLU A 103 24.43 -0.13 -0.37
CA GLU A 103 23.07 -0.69 -0.20
C GLU A 103 23.11 -2.17 0.18
N ARG A 104 23.93 -2.98 -0.50
CA ARG A 104 24.07 -4.41 -0.19
C ARG A 104 24.60 -4.67 1.22
N CYS A 105 25.38 -3.75 1.79
CA CYS A 105 25.83 -3.83 3.18
C CYS A 105 24.76 -3.34 4.18
N LEU A 106 24.06 -2.23 3.87
CA LEU A 106 23.19 -1.54 4.83
C LEU A 106 21.74 -2.05 4.83
N ILE A 107 21.18 -2.39 3.67
CA ILE A 107 19.77 -2.78 3.54
C ILE A 107 19.46 -4.08 4.28
N PRO A 108 20.27 -5.16 4.19
CA PRO A 108 20.01 -6.37 4.97
C PRO A 108 20.03 -6.11 6.47
N ALA A 109 20.95 -5.25 6.95
CA ALA A 109 21.01 -4.87 8.35
C ALA A 109 19.76 -4.09 8.77
N PHE A 110 19.32 -3.12 7.97
CA PHE A 110 18.08 -2.38 8.20
C PHE A 110 16.87 -3.31 8.33
N VAL A 111 16.67 -4.23 7.38
CA VAL A 111 15.57 -5.21 7.41
C VAL A 111 15.68 -6.12 8.64
N PHE A 112 16.88 -6.58 8.96
CA PHE A 112 17.11 -7.41 10.14
C PHE A 112 16.74 -6.70 11.44
N PHE A 113 17.17 -5.46 11.62
CA PHE A 113 16.80 -4.67 12.81
C PHE A 113 15.32 -4.34 12.85
N PHE A 114 14.70 -4.07 11.69
CA PHE A 114 13.26 -3.87 11.60
C PHE A 114 12.49 -5.11 12.09
N PHE A 115 12.89 -6.31 11.69
CA PHE A 115 12.28 -7.56 12.18
C PHE A 115 12.58 -7.88 13.65
N LYS A 116 13.60 -7.28 14.26
CA LYS A 116 13.78 -7.36 15.72
C LYS A 116 12.79 -6.49 16.48
N LEU A 117 12.44 -5.32 15.94
CA LEU A 117 11.45 -4.42 16.54
C LEU A 117 10.03 -4.96 16.34
N TYR A 118 9.75 -5.49 15.14
CA TYR A 118 8.45 -6.03 14.76
C TYR A 118 8.56 -7.47 14.25
N PRO A 119 8.83 -8.45 15.13
CA PRO A 119 8.91 -9.85 14.72
C PRO A 119 7.59 -10.29 14.06
N PRO A 120 7.61 -10.80 12.80
CA PRO A 120 6.37 -11.08 12.05
C PRO A 120 5.38 -11.99 12.78
N ARG A 121 5.89 -13.00 13.52
CA ARG A 121 5.04 -13.91 14.31
C ARG A 121 4.33 -13.19 15.46
N TRP A 122 4.97 -12.20 16.06
CA TRP A 122 4.43 -11.44 17.18
C TRP A 122 3.35 -10.46 16.68
N ILE A 123 3.67 -9.65 15.68
CA ILE A 123 2.74 -8.64 15.14
C ILE A 123 1.53 -9.23 14.41
N ALA A 124 1.60 -10.52 14.02
CA ALA A 124 0.50 -11.25 13.41
C ALA A 124 -0.32 -12.10 14.41
N ALA A 125 0.07 -12.15 15.69
CA ALA A 125 -0.66 -12.92 16.70
C ALA A 125 -1.92 -12.17 17.15
N ALA A 126 -3.04 -12.89 17.26
CA ALA A 126 -4.35 -12.29 17.58
C ALA A 126 -4.45 -11.80 19.04
N ASP A 127 -3.62 -12.34 19.93
CA ASP A 127 -3.54 -12.03 21.36
C ASP A 127 -2.43 -11.02 21.69
N ALA A 128 -1.66 -10.57 20.70
CA ALA A 128 -0.62 -9.57 20.90
C ALA A 128 -1.21 -8.19 21.14
N ARG A 129 -0.62 -7.45 22.07
CA ARG A 129 -0.92 -6.01 22.28
C ARG A 129 -0.41 -5.11 21.16
N THR A 130 0.40 -5.64 20.26
CA THR A 130 1.03 -4.91 19.16
C THR A 130 0.71 -5.62 17.86
N ALA A 131 0.20 -4.86 16.89
CA ALA A 131 0.03 -5.29 15.51
C ALA A 131 0.92 -4.44 14.60
N GLY A 132 1.21 -4.94 13.40
CA GLY A 132 2.10 -4.26 12.47
C GLY A 132 1.89 -4.74 11.04
N ALA A 133 2.16 -3.85 10.10
CA ALA A 133 2.09 -4.12 8.67
C ALA A 133 3.23 -3.38 7.97
N ALA A 134 3.75 -3.95 6.88
CA ALA A 134 4.71 -3.26 6.03
C ALA A 134 3.97 -2.32 5.08
N GLY A 135 4.18 -1.01 5.22
CA GLY A 135 3.38 0.02 4.57
C GLY A 135 3.45 0.08 3.04
N GLY A 136 4.45 -0.55 2.42
CA GLY A 136 4.64 -0.49 0.97
C GLY A 136 3.61 -1.30 0.20
N CYS A 137 3.13 -2.43 0.72
CA CYS A 137 2.13 -3.26 0.05
C CYS A 137 1.21 -3.92 1.08
N MET A 138 -0.04 -3.44 1.14
CA MET A 138 -1.04 -3.84 2.12
C MET A 138 -2.39 -4.07 1.45
N LEU A 139 -2.93 -5.28 1.58
CA LEU A 139 -4.29 -5.64 1.21
C LEU A 139 -5.17 -5.62 2.46
N VAL A 140 -6.27 -4.88 2.44
CA VAL A 140 -7.19 -4.77 3.58
C VAL A 140 -8.65 -4.83 3.14
N ARG A 141 -9.52 -5.44 3.96
CA ARG A 141 -10.97 -5.34 3.77
C ARG A 141 -11.46 -3.94 4.12
N PRO A 142 -12.29 -3.28 3.29
CA PRO A 142 -12.84 -1.95 3.61
C PRO A 142 -13.52 -1.89 4.98
N ALA A 143 -14.37 -2.88 5.29
CA ALA A 143 -15.06 -2.95 6.58
C ALA A 143 -14.11 -3.04 7.78
N ALA A 144 -12.93 -3.65 7.63
CA ALA A 144 -11.94 -3.72 8.70
C ALA A 144 -11.20 -2.41 8.88
N LEU A 145 -10.87 -1.74 7.76
CA LEU A 145 -10.29 -0.39 7.78
C LEU A 145 -11.25 0.61 8.46
N GLU A 146 -12.54 0.55 8.14
CA GLU A 146 -13.58 1.37 8.78
C GLU A 146 -13.70 1.11 10.28
N ARG A 147 -13.75 -0.17 10.70
CA ARG A 147 -13.78 -0.54 12.13
C ARG A 147 -12.54 -0.06 12.90
N ALA A 148 -11.40 0.04 12.23
CA ALA A 148 -10.16 0.58 12.80
C ALA A 148 -10.13 2.12 12.87
N GLY A 149 -11.19 2.82 12.42
CA GLY A 149 -11.26 4.29 12.40
C GLY A 149 -10.78 4.92 11.09
N GLY A 150 -10.49 4.10 10.08
CA GLY A 150 -9.99 4.55 8.78
C GLY A 150 -8.56 5.11 8.83
N LEU A 151 -8.14 5.73 7.73
CA LEU A 151 -6.81 6.34 7.62
C LEU A 151 -6.64 7.60 8.50
N ALA A 152 -7.74 8.19 8.98
CA ALA A 152 -7.71 9.36 9.86
C ALA A 152 -7.30 9.02 11.31
N ALA A 153 -7.32 7.74 11.68
CA ALA A 153 -6.93 7.28 13.01
C ALA A 153 -5.42 6.98 13.14
N ILE A 154 -4.66 7.19 12.05
CA ILE A 154 -3.21 6.93 11.93
C ILE A 154 -2.47 8.26 11.98
#